data_AF-A0A3S2AL58-F1
#
_entry.id   AF-A0A3S2AL58-F1
#
_cell.length_a   1.000
_cell.length_b   1.000
_cell.length_c   1.000
_cell.angle_alpha   90.00
_cell.angle_beta   90.00
_cell.angle_gamma   90.00
#
_symmetry.space_group_name_H-M   'P 1'
#
loop_
_entity.id
_entity.type
_entity.pdbx_description
1 polymer ?
#
loop_
_entity_poly.entity_id
_entity_poly.type
_entity_poly.pdbx_seq_one_letter_code
_entity_poly.pdbx_strand_id
1 'polypeptide(L)'
;MNWSFQLYSARNFQPWDGVLAMLGKLGYAQVEGFGGVYDDPKAFRAELDRNGLAMPTGHFSIDALENDFDGVRKTADALGITLLICPFLMPDQRPSDVAGW
;
A
#
# COMPACT_ATOMS: atom_id res chain seq x y z
N MET A 1 -12.57 -0.04 16.87
CA MET A 1 -12.30 0.95 15.80
C MET A 1 -11.09 0.45 15.05
N ASN A 2 -11.15 0.34 13.72
CA ASN A 2 -10.06 -0.21 12.92
C ASN A 2 -9.21 0.94 12.41
N TRP A 3 -8.11 1.24 13.09
CA TRP A 3 -7.15 2.24 12.66
C TRP A 3 -6.23 1.66 11.58
N SER A 4 -6.00 2.45 10.53
CA SER A 4 -5.05 2.13 9.45
C SER A 4 -3.85 3.07 9.50
N PHE A 5 -2.66 2.52 9.24
CA PHE A 5 -1.42 3.28 9.17
C PHE A 5 -0.83 3.23 7.75
N GLN A 6 -0.66 4.40 7.11
CA GLN A 6 0.03 4.49 5.83
C GLN A 6 1.54 4.33 6.02
N LEU A 7 2.08 3.19 5.55
CA LEU A 7 3.45 2.74 5.78
C LEU A 7 4.50 3.73 5.26
N TYR A 8 4.19 4.53 4.23
CA TYR A 8 5.09 5.60 3.76
C TYR A 8 5.51 6.57 4.88
N SER A 9 4.66 6.74 5.91
CA SER A 9 4.98 7.55 7.10
C SER A 9 6.18 7.02 7.89
N ALA A 10 6.48 5.72 7.79
CA ALA A 10 7.59 5.04 8.47
C ALA A 10 8.71 4.59 7.52
N ARG A 11 8.73 5.05 6.26
CA ARG A 11 9.67 4.60 5.21
C ARG A 11 11.16 4.64 5.57
N ASN A 12 11.56 5.47 6.54
CA ASN A 12 12.95 5.62 6.97
C ASN A 12 13.33 4.71 8.17
N PHE A 13 12.43 3.84 8.63
CA PHE A 13 12.59 3.02 9.83
C PHE A 13 12.59 1.51 9.52
N GLN A 14 13.08 1.15 8.32
CA GLN A 14 13.26 -0.24 7.94
C GLN A 14 14.29 -0.95 8.86
N PRO A 15 14.19 -2.28 9.05
CA PRO A 15 13.30 -3.23 8.36
C PRO A 15 11.82 -3.17 8.79
N TRP A 16 10.93 -3.64 7.92
CA TRP A 16 9.46 -3.52 8.11
C TRP A 16 8.89 -4.40 9.22
N ASP A 17 9.51 -5.53 9.54
CA ASP A 17 9.10 -6.45 10.60
C ASP A 17 9.01 -5.74 11.97
N GLY A 18 10.00 -4.90 12.30
CA GLY A 18 9.99 -4.08 13.51
C GLY A 18 8.85 -3.07 13.54
N VAL A 19 8.58 -2.41 12.41
CA VAL A 19 7.48 -1.43 12.28
C VAL A 19 6.12 -2.13 12.45
N LEU A 20 5.89 -3.24 11.74
CA LEU A 20 4.64 -3.98 11.77
C LEU A 20 4.38 -4.61 13.16
N ALA A 21 5.41 -5.13 13.81
CA ALA A 21 5.32 -5.62 15.18
C ALA A 21 4.96 -4.52 16.17
N MET A 22 5.52 -3.32 16.02
CA MET A 22 5.15 -2.17 16.84
C MET A 22 3.69 -1.76 16.60
N LEU A 23 3.25 -1.66 15.34
CA LEU A 23 1.87 -1.28 14.98
C LEU A 23 0.85 -2.26 15.56
N GLY A 24 1.08 -3.58 15.43
CA GLY A 24 0.22 -4.60 16.03
C GLY A 24 0.15 -4.48 17.55
N LYS A 25 1.28 -4.26 18.24
CA LYS A 25 1.33 -4.02 19.69
C LYS A 25 0.57 -2.76 20.13
N LEU A 26 0.55 -1.73 19.30
CA LEU A 26 -0.16 -0.48 19.56
C LEU A 26 -1.67 -0.58 19.26
N GLY A 27 -2.15 -1.69 18.71
CA GLY A 27 -3.56 -1.92 18.43
C GLY A 27 -4.05 -1.38 17.09
N TYR A 28 -3.15 -1.08 16.15
CA TYR A 28 -3.56 -0.91 14.75
C TYR A 28 -4.08 -2.23 14.21
N ALA A 29 -5.14 -2.16 13.41
CA ALA A 29 -5.74 -3.33 12.77
C ALA A 29 -5.39 -3.40 11.28
N GLN A 30 -4.99 -2.27 10.69
CA GLN A 30 -4.81 -2.14 9.26
C GLN A 30 -3.56 -1.31 8.94
N VAL A 31 -3.03 -1.52 7.74
CA VAL A 31 -2.01 -0.69 7.12
C VAL A 31 -2.39 -0.39 5.68
N GLU A 32 -1.81 0.68 5.14
CA GLU A 32 -1.86 0.99 3.72
C GLU A 32 -0.44 0.88 3.15
N GLY A 33 -0.30 0.07 2.10
CA GLY A 33 0.98 -0.14 1.42
C GLY A 33 1.31 0.95 0.41
N PHE A 34 2.54 0.92 -0.09
CA PHE A 34 3.03 1.71 -1.21
C PHE A 34 4.13 0.91 -1.94
N GLY A 35 4.60 1.39 -3.10
CA GLY A 35 5.58 0.67 -3.93
C GLY A 35 6.76 0.01 -3.19
N GLY A 36 7.29 0.65 -2.14
CA GLY A 36 8.42 0.13 -1.34
C GLY A 36 8.13 -1.09 -0.45
N VAL A 37 6.92 -1.66 -0.49
CA VAL A 37 6.56 -2.91 0.20
C VAL A 37 6.05 -4.00 -0.73
N TYR A 38 6.16 -3.82 -2.06
CA TYR A 38 5.55 -4.72 -3.04
C TYR A 38 6.52 -5.71 -3.71
N ASP A 39 7.81 -5.69 -3.36
CA ASP A 39 8.82 -6.57 -3.99
C ASP A 39 8.55 -8.07 -3.79
N ASP A 40 8.13 -8.46 -2.58
CA ASP A 40 7.66 -9.82 -2.27
C ASP A 40 6.32 -9.77 -1.54
N PRO A 41 5.19 -9.69 -2.29
CA PRO A 41 3.86 -9.58 -1.70
C PRO A 41 3.49 -10.76 -0.80
N LYS A 42 4.01 -11.96 -1.08
CA LYS A 42 3.70 -13.16 -0.29
C LYS A 42 4.42 -13.13 1.05
N ALA A 43 5.71 -12.81 1.05
CA ALA A 43 6.46 -12.66 2.30
C ALA A 43 5.90 -11.51 3.15
N PHE A 44 5.57 -10.38 2.51
CA PHE A 44 4.98 -9.24 3.21
C PHE A 44 3.59 -9.57 3.78
N ARG A 45 2.75 -10.30 3.04
CA ARG A 45 1.47 -10.81 3.57
C ARG A 45 1.66 -11.67 4.82
N ALA A 46 2.62 -12.58 4.80
CA ALA A 46 2.91 -13.41 5.96
C ALA A 46 3.37 -12.56 7.17
N GLU A 47 4.14 -11.50 6.95
CA GLU A 47 4.51 -10.55 8.01
C GLU A 47 3.30 -9.82 8.60
N LEU A 48 2.37 -9.37 7.76
CA LEU A 48 1.12 -8.75 8.22
C LEU A 48 0.30 -9.70 9.09
N ASP A 49 0.12 -10.95 8.63
CA ASP A 49 -0.64 -11.98 9.35
C ASP A 49 -0.02 -12.28 10.73
N ARG A 50 1.32 -12.36 10.82
CA ARG A 50 2.02 -12.56 12.11
C ARG A 50 1.78 -11.45 13.12
N ASN A 51 1.53 -10.24 12.65
CA ASN A 51 1.30 -9.07 13.48
C ASN A 51 -0.18 -8.70 13.62
N GLY A 52 -1.09 -9.52 13.09
CA GLY A 52 -2.54 -9.28 13.16
C GLY A 52 -3.01 -8.06 12.36
N LEU A 53 -2.28 -7.69 11.32
CA LEU A 53 -2.57 -6.52 10.48
C LEU A 53 -3.19 -6.96 9.14
N ALA A 54 -4.16 -6.21 8.65
CA ALA A 54 -4.66 -6.33 7.28
C ALA A 54 -4.15 -5.18 6.40
N MET A 55 -4.09 -5.37 5.08
CA MET A 55 -3.77 -4.29 4.13
C MET A 55 -4.89 -4.11 3.10
N PRO A 56 -6.05 -3.52 3.49
CA PRO A 56 -7.18 -3.36 2.58
C PRO A 56 -6.97 -2.28 1.52
N THR A 57 -6.01 -1.37 1.73
CA THR A 57 -5.72 -0.24 0.83
C THR A 57 -4.25 -0.25 0.40
N GLY A 58 -3.97 0.28 -0.78
CA GLY A 58 -2.61 0.38 -1.31
C GLY A 58 -2.44 1.52 -2.32
N HIS A 59 -1.29 2.19 -2.22
CA HIS A 59 -0.87 3.23 -3.16
C HIS A 59 -0.13 2.64 -4.35
N PHE A 60 -0.64 2.89 -5.55
CA PHE A 60 -0.05 2.49 -6.83
C PHE A 60 0.17 3.72 -7.71
N SER A 61 1.24 3.74 -8.51
CA SER A 61 1.47 4.82 -9.46
C SER A 61 0.41 4.80 -10.57
N ILE A 62 0.14 5.97 -11.17
CA ILE A 62 -0.75 6.04 -12.34
C ILE A 62 -0.24 5.16 -13.48
N ASP A 63 1.07 5.15 -13.71
CA ASP A 63 1.71 4.34 -14.74
C ASP A 63 1.46 2.84 -14.53
N ALA A 64 1.59 2.32 -13.30
CA ALA A 64 1.30 0.91 -13.04
C ALA A 64 -0.18 0.59 -13.25
N LEU A 65 -1.09 1.51 -12.89
CA LEU A 65 -2.52 1.32 -13.09
C LEU A 65 -2.93 1.33 -14.57
N GLU A 66 -2.28 2.14 -15.39
CA GLU A 66 -2.59 2.27 -16.83
C GLU A 66 -1.85 1.24 -17.69
N ASN A 67 -0.59 0.94 -17.36
CA ASN A 67 0.30 0.18 -18.22
C ASN A 67 0.65 -1.23 -17.69
N ASP A 68 0.39 -1.54 -16.42
CA ASP A 68 0.60 -2.88 -15.82
C ASP A 68 -0.49 -3.25 -14.80
N PHE A 69 -1.74 -3.10 -15.20
CA PHE A 69 -2.86 -3.37 -14.30
C PHE A 69 -2.90 -4.84 -13.82
N ASP A 70 -2.45 -5.78 -14.65
CA ASP A 70 -2.35 -7.19 -14.26
C ASP A 70 -1.29 -7.42 -13.16
N GLY A 71 -0.16 -6.71 -13.20
CA GLY A 71 0.82 -6.69 -12.12
C GLY A 71 0.24 -6.11 -10.84
N VAL A 72 -0.44 -4.97 -10.93
CA VAL A 72 -1.14 -4.35 -9.78
C VAL A 72 -2.14 -5.32 -9.16
N ARG A 73 -2.98 -5.98 -9.98
CA ARG A 73 -3.98 -6.93 -9.50
C ARG A 73 -3.35 -8.12 -8.79
N LYS A 74 -2.26 -8.70 -9.32
CA LYS A 74 -1.55 -9.80 -8.66
C LYS A 74 -1.02 -9.41 -7.29
N THR A 75 -0.44 -8.21 -7.17
CA THR A 75 0.05 -7.67 -5.90
C THR A 75 -1.11 -7.42 -4.92
N ALA A 76 -2.20 -6.83 -5.40
CA ALA A 76 -3.38 -6.57 -4.61
C ALA A 76 -4.02 -7.87 -4.07
N ASP A 77 -4.20 -8.87 -4.93
CA ASP A 77 -4.74 -10.18 -4.57
C ASP A 77 -3.85 -10.87 -3.51
N ALA A 78 -2.52 -10.80 -3.66
CA ALA A 78 -1.59 -11.41 -2.72
C ALA A 78 -1.61 -10.74 -1.33
N LEU A 79 -1.77 -9.41 -1.28
CA LEU A 79 -1.77 -8.63 -0.04
C LEU A 79 -3.17 -8.49 0.59
N GLY A 80 -4.23 -8.83 -0.15
CA GLY A 80 -5.62 -8.63 0.28
C GLY A 80 -6.10 -7.18 0.14
N ILE A 81 -5.50 -6.41 -0.77
CA ILE A 81 -5.91 -5.03 -1.07
C ILE A 81 -7.19 -5.05 -1.90
N THR A 82 -8.21 -4.31 -1.46
CA THR A 82 -9.49 -4.17 -2.16
C THR A 82 -9.74 -2.76 -2.67
N LEU A 83 -8.96 -1.78 -2.20
CA LEU A 83 -8.99 -0.40 -2.68
C LEU A 83 -7.60 0.02 -3.18
N LEU A 84 -7.51 0.25 -4.49
CA LEU A 84 -6.32 0.76 -5.17
C LEU A 84 -6.42 2.28 -5.25
N ILE A 85 -5.38 2.99 -4.80
CA ILE A 85 -5.37 4.45 -4.75
C ILE A 85 -4.17 4.95 -5.56
N CYS A 86 -4.41 5.89 -6.47
CA CYS A 86 -3.34 6.68 -7.08
C CYS A 86 -3.11 7.93 -6.23
N PRO A 87 -2.00 8.04 -5.48
CA PRO A 87 -1.85 9.12 -4.50
C PRO A 87 -1.34 10.42 -5.12
N PHE A 88 -0.79 10.37 -6.33
CA PHE A 88 -0.05 11.47 -6.90
C PHE A 88 0.10 11.35 -8.42
N LEU A 89 -0.17 12.46 -9.11
CA LEU A 89 0.23 12.70 -10.50
C LEU A 89 1.38 13.70 -10.52
N MET A 90 2.41 13.41 -11.31
CA MET A 90 3.47 14.39 -11.60
C MET A 90 2.84 15.66 -12.21
N PRO A 91 3.40 16.85 -11.96
CA PRO A 91 2.79 18.11 -12.40
C PRO A 91 2.46 18.18 -13.90
N ASP A 92 3.29 17.57 -14.74
CA ASP A 92 3.13 17.48 -16.19
C ASP A 92 2.07 16.47 -16.66
N GLN A 93 1.63 15.56 -15.79
CA GLN A 93 0.56 14.59 -16.05
C GLN A 93 -0.81 15.06 -15.57
N ARG A 94 -0.90 16.21 -14.90
CA ARG A 94 -2.16 16.68 -14.32
C ARG A 94 -3.08 17.24 -15.41
N PRO A 95 -4.38 16.89 -15.38
CA PRO A 95 -5.37 17.50 -16.26
C PRO A 95 -5.44 19.02 -16.10
N SER A 96 -5.63 19.73 -17.20
CA SER A 96 -5.75 21.20 -17.22
C SER A 96 -7.18 21.72 -17.20
N ASP A 97 -8.18 20.83 -17.30
CA ASP A 97 -9.60 21.16 -17.28
C ASP A 97 -10.43 20.15 -16.49
N VAL A 98 -11.71 20.46 -16.30
CA VAL A 98 -12.67 19.63 -15.54
C VAL A 98 -12.91 18.27 -16.20
N ALA A 99 -12.78 18.16 -17.52
CA ALA A 99 -13.10 16.93 -18.23
C ALA A 99 -11.99 15.87 -18.08
N GLY A 100 -10.75 16.30 -17.87
CA GLY A 100 -9.64 15.38 -17.63
C GLY A 100 -9.47 14.93 -16.17
N TRP A 101 -10.11 15.59 -15.19
CA TRP A 101 -10.15 15.16 -13.78
C TRP A 101 -11.26 14.15 -13.52
#